data_AF-A0A9C6X3H8-F1
#
_entry.id   AF-A0A9C6X3H8-F1
#
_cell.length_a   1.000
_cell.length_b   1.000
_cell.length_c   1.000
_cell.angle_alpha   90.00
_cell.angle_beta   90.00
_cell.angle_gamma   90.00
#
_symmetry.space_group_name_H-M   'P 1'
#
loop_
_entity.id
_entity.type
_entity.pdbx_description
1 polymer ?
#
loop_
_entity_poly.entity_id
_entity_poly.type
_entity_poly.pdbx_seq_one_letter_code
_entity_poly.pdbx_strand_id
1 'polypeptide(L)'
;MLPQILQLVGRRYIMMPVAIIGGTIGYLIESYISDRKTPGLDTSIEDIRVGRLVESELSSDPTNVGSLKEKKFVPKTIFEKNLSPSLQTTS
;
A
#
# COMPACT_ATOMS: atom_id res chain seq x y z
N MET A 1 10.68 -52.79 -30.27
CA MET A 1 10.72 -51.40 -30.79
C MET A 1 9.33 -50.84 -31.10
N LEU A 2 8.49 -51.51 -31.93
CA LEU A 2 7.12 -51.06 -32.24
C LEU A 2 6.20 -50.80 -31.01
N PRO A 3 6.18 -51.64 -29.94
CA PRO A 3 5.30 -51.41 -28.80
C PRO A 3 5.73 -50.23 -27.93
N GLN A 4 7.01 -49.85 -27.92
CA GLN A 4 7.53 -48.75 -27.11
C GLN A 4 7.19 -47.38 -27.70
N ILE A 5 7.24 -47.29 -29.04
CA ILE A 5 6.84 -46.06 -29.77
C ILE A 5 5.34 -45.84 -29.60
N LEU A 6 4.52 -46.90 -29.74
CA LEU A 6 3.07 -46.80 -29.54
C LEU A 6 2.70 -46.43 -28.10
N GLN A 7 3.44 -46.92 -27.10
CA GLN A 7 3.27 -46.52 -25.71
C GLN A 7 3.65 -45.06 -25.47
N LEU A 8 4.73 -44.55 -26.07
CA LEU A 8 5.14 -43.14 -25.94
C LEU A 8 4.11 -42.19 -26.57
N VAL A 9 3.61 -42.58 -27.74
CA VAL A 9 2.54 -41.92 -28.51
C VAL A 9 1.24 -41.91 -27.68
N GLY A 10 0.77 -43.07 -27.22
CA GLY A 10 -0.42 -43.17 -26.36
C GLY A 10 -0.29 -42.38 -25.06
N ARG A 11 0.89 -42.42 -24.42
CA ARG A 11 1.16 -41.66 -23.20
C ARG A 11 1.11 -40.15 -23.46
N ARG A 12 1.56 -39.66 -24.62
CA ARG A 12 1.44 -38.23 -24.97
C ARG A 12 -0.01 -37.81 -25.20
N TYR A 13 -0.80 -38.62 -25.90
CA TYR A 13 -2.20 -38.31 -26.20
C TYR A 13 -3.13 -38.44 -24.99
N ILE A 14 -2.79 -39.29 -24.02
CA ILE A 14 -3.55 -39.43 -22.77
C ILE A 14 -3.09 -38.40 -21.74
N MET A 15 -1.79 -38.15 -21.64
CA MET A 15 -1.28 -37.25 -20.62
C MET A 15 -1.59 -35.77 -20.90
N MET A 16 -1.70 -35.38 -22.16
CA MET A 16 -2.06 -34.01 -22.53
C MET A 16 -3.46 -33.59 -22.02
N PRO A 17 -4.56 -34.32 -22.28
CA PRO A 17 -5.87 -33.96 -21.74
C PRO A 17 -5.91 -34.06 -20.20
N VAL A 18 -5.22 -35.02 -19.60
CA VAL A 18 -5.12 -35.12 -18.12
C VAL A 18 -4.43 -33.89 -17.53
N ALA A 19 -3.34 -33.42 -18.15
CA ALA A 19 -2.64 -32.21 -17.71
C ALA A 19 -3.49 -30.95 -17.90
N ILE A 20 -4.24 -30.84 -19.00
CA ILE A 20 -5.18 -29.74 -19.24
C ILE A 20 -6.25 -29.73 -18.15
N ILE A 21 -6.89 -30.88 -17.88
CA ILE A 21 -7.93 -31.00 -16.85
C ILE A 21 -7.35 -30.63 -15.48
N GLY A 22 -6.22 -31.23 -15.10
CA GLY A 22 -5.56 -30.92 -13.82
C GLY A 22 -5.18 -29.46 -13.68
N GLY A 23 -4.65 -28.85 -14.75
CA GLY A 23 -4.33 -27.41 -14.78
C GLY A 23 -5.56 -26.52 -14.66
N THR A 24 -6.65 -26.85 -15.34
CA THR A 24 -7.92 -26.09 -15.22
C THR A 24 -8.52 -26.19 -13.82
N ILE A 25 -8.53 -27.38 -13.22
CA ILE A 25 -9.01 -27.58 -11.85
C ILE A 25 -8.13 -26.80 -10.87
N GLY A 26 -6.80 -26.90 -11.01
CA GLY A 26 -5.84 -26.14 -10.19
C GLY A 26 -6.07 -24.63 -10.29
N TYR A 27 -6.25 -24.10 -11.50
CA TYR A 27 -6.53 -22.67 -11.72
C TYR A 27 -7.85 -22.22 -11.08
N LEU A 28 -8.90 -23.05 -11.12
CA LEU A 28 -10.18 -22.73 -10.49
C LEU A 28 -10.09 -22.77 -8.97
N ILE A 29 -9.38 -23.75 -8.39
CA ILE A 29 -9.15 -23.85 -6.95
C ILE A 29 -8.30 -22.67 -6.48
N GLU A 30 -7.21 -22.38 -7.19
CA GLU A 30 -6.38 -21.21 -6.92
C GLU A 30 -7.22 -19.93 -7.01
N SER A 31 -8.07 -19.77 -8.02
CA SER A 31 -8.90 -18.58 -8.13
C SER A 31 -10.01 -18.49 -7.07
N TYR A 32 -10.43 -19.60 -6.46
CA TYR A 32 -11.42 -19.63 -5.38
C TYR A 32 -10.78 -19.36 -4.01
N ILE A 33 -9.55 -19.86 -3.80
CA ILE A 33 -8.81 -19.71 -2.53
C ILE A 33 -7.97 -18.44 -2.51
N SER A 34 -7.41 -18.04 -3.65
CA SER A 34 -6.64 -16.82 -3.79
C SER A 34 -7.60 -15.65 -3.72
N ASP A 35 -7.67 -15.08 -2.52
CA ASP A 35 -8.16 -13.73 -2.31
C ASP A 35 -7.26 -12.85 -3.20
N ARG A 36 -7.73 -12.43 -4.39
CA ARG A 36 -7.02 -11.55 -5.33
C ARG A 36 -6.83 -10.13 -4.76
N LYS A 37 -6.63 -10.02 -3.44
CA LYS A 37 -5.93 -8.93 -2.80
C LYS A 37 -4.48 -9.00 -3.25
N THR A 38 -4.26 -8.57 -4.49
CA THR A 38 -2.97 -7.97 -4.84
C THR A 38 -2.61 -7.06 -3.66
N PRO A 39 -1.45 -7.20 -3.01
CA PRO A 39 -1.03 -6.25 -1.98
C PRO A 39 -0.63 -4.92 -2.64
N GLY A 40 -1.44 -4.41 -3.56
CA GLY A 40 -1.59 -2.99 -3.81
C GLY A 40 -2.69 -2.56 -2.87
N LEU A 41 -2.40 -1.58 -2.03
CA LEU A 41 -3.34 -1.05 -1.06
C LEU A 41 -4.73 -0.91 -1.72
N ASP A 42 -5.76 -1.49 -1.10
CA ASP A 42 -7.16 -1.36 -1.54
C ASP A 42 -7.58 0.13 -1.66
N THR A 43 -6.77 1.03 -1.08
CA THR A 43 -6.93 2.48 -1.02
C THR A 43 -5.66 3.19 -1.51
N SER A 44 -5.79 4.36 -2.13
CA SER A 44 -4.61 5.16 -2.50
C SER A 44 -3.80 5.48 -1.23
N ILE A 45 -2.47 5.59 -1.36
CA ILE A 45 -1.61 6.12 -0.29
C ILE A 45 -2.12 7.49 0.19
N GLU A 46 -2.70 8.28 -0.72
CA GLU A 46 -3.35 9.55 -0.40
C GLU A 46 -4.57 9.36 0.51
N ASP A 47 -5.46 8.42 0.19
CA ASP A 47 -6.64 8.13 1.01
C ASP A 47 -6.24 7.66 2.42
N ILE A 48 -5.16 6.87 2.54
CA ILE A 48 -4.62 6.44 3.82
C ILE A 48 -4.03 7.62 4.62
N ARG A 49 -3.41 8.59 3.94
CA ARG A 49 -2.90 9.80 4.58
C ARG A 49 -4.03 10.69 5.06
N VAL A 50 -5.05 10.90 4.23
CA VAL A 50 -6.23 11.69 4.56
C VAL A 50 -7.00 11.04 5.71
N GLY A 51 -7.22 9.72 5.67
CA GLY A 51 -7.88 8.98 6.74
C GLY A 51 -7.17 9.14 8.09
N ARG A 52 -5.84 9.04 8.11
CA ARG A 52 -5.06 9.27 9.34
C ARG A 52 -5.17 10.69 9.88
N LEU A 53 -5.22 11.69 9.00
CA LEU A 53 -5.40 13.09 9.41
C LEU A 53 -6.78 13.30 10.01
N VAL A 54 -7.84 12.82 9.33
CA VAL A 54 -9.22 12.93 9.82
C VAL A 54 -9.39 12.22 11.16
N GLU A 55 -8.85 11.01 11.31
CA GLU A 55 -8.90 10.26 12.57
C GLU A 55 -8.15 10.96 13.71
N SER A 56 -7.01 11.59 13.40
CA SER A 56 -6.26 12.39 14.37
C SER A 56 -7.01 13.66 14.81
N GLU A 57 -7.72 14.32 13.89
CA GLU A 57 -8.54 15.49 14.19
C GLU A 57 -9.78 15.11 15.00
N LEU A 58 -10.44 14.00 14.66
CA LEU A 58 -11.61 13.48 15.39
C LEU A 58 -11.28 13.05 16.82
N SER A 59 -10.07 12.53 17.03
CA SER A 59 -9.60 12.05 18.34
C SER A 59 -9.11 13.18 19.25
N SER A 60 -8.94 14.39 18.72
CA SER A 60 -8.52 15.57 19.48
C SER A 60 -9.71 16.42 19.92
N ASP A 61 -9.67 16.94 21.16
CA ASP A 61 -10.70 17.85 21.68
C ASP A 61 -10.73 19.14 20.83
N PRO A 62 -11.83 19.43 20.10
CA PRO A 62 -11.93 20.57 19.18
C PRO A 62 -11.84 21.92 19.90
N THR A 63 -12.00 21.92 21.22
CA THR A 63 -11.95 23.11 22.08
C THR A 63 -10.54 23.39 22.61
N ASN A 64 -9.61 22.43 22.49
CA ASN A 64 -8.23 22.56 22.97
C ASN A 64 -7.28 23.03 21.85
N VAL A 65 -7.61 24.18 21.25
CA VAL A 65 -6.76 24.82 20.25
C VAL A 65 -5.86 25.86 20.93
N GLY A 66 -4.55 25.76 20.70
CA GLY A 66 -3.60 26.77 21.19
C GLY A 66 -3.94 28.17 20.63
N SER A 67 -3.84 29.20 21.46
CA SER A 67 -4.06 30.59 21.05
C SER A 67 -3.18 30.94 19.84
N LEU A 68 -3.77 31.36 18.72
CA LEU A 68 -3.03 31.79 17.51
C LEU A 68 -2.11 33.00 17.76
N LYS A 69 -2.31 33.71 18.89
CA LYS A 69 -1.42 34.77 19.35
C LYS A 69 -0.06 34.23 19.78
N GLU A 70 -0.05 33.04 20.37
CA GLU A 70 1.15 32.28 20.65
C GLU A 70 1.46 31.44 19.41
N LYS A 71 2.24 31.99 18.47
CA LYS A 71 2.67 31.29 17.24
C LYS A 71 3.62 30.11 17.51
N LYS A 72 3.30 29.22 18.47
CA LYS A 72 4.08 28.03 18.87
C LYS A 72 4.25 27.02 17.72
N PHE A 73 3.26 26.95 16.82
CA PHE A 73 3.30 26.08 15.64
C PHE A 73 4.20 26.62 14.51
N VAL A 74 4.49 27.93 14.50
CA VAL A 74 5.40 28.51 13.50
C VAL A 74 6.82 28.38 14.04
N PRO A 75 7.70 27.55 13.45
CA PRO A 75 9.08 27.50 13.87
C PRO A 75 9.70 28.89 13.71
N LYS A 76 10.47 29.33 14.72
CA LYS A 76 11.20 30.61 14.66
C LYS A 76 11.92 30.72 13.33
N THR A 77 11.45 31.63 12.48
CA THR A 77 11.89 31.70 11.09
C THR A 77 13.37 32.07 11.03
N ILE A 78 14.04 31.76 9.92
CA ILE A 78 15.43 32.18 9.68
C ILE A 78 15.62 33.69 9.77
N PHE A 79 14.56 34.49 9.64
CA PHE A 79 14.56 35.94 9.86
C PHE A 79 14.76 36.33 11.34
N GLU A 80 14.37 35.48 12.28
CA GLU A 80 14.62 35.71 13.72
C GLU A 80 16.02 35.27 14.14
N LYS A 81 16.64 34.33 13.40
CA LYS A 81 18.01 33.86 13.67
C LYS A 81 19.10 34.72 13.03
N ASN A 82 18.80 35.38 11.90
CA ASN A 82 19.74 36.23 11.17
C ASN A 82 19.33 37.71 11.24
N LEU A 83 19.00 38.20 12.44
CA LEU A 83 18.81 39.64 12.61
C LEU A 83 20.16 40.33 12.56
N SER A 84 20.28 41.32 11.67
CA SER A 84 21.46 42.19 11.66
C SER A 84 21.65 42.82 13.07
N PRO A 85 22.88 43.09 13.52
CA PRO A 85 23.14 43.59 14.88
C PRO A 85 22.35 44.85 15.25
N SER A 86 21.91 45.64 14.27
CA SER A 86 21.09 46.85 14.46
C SER A 86 19.60 46.60 14.73
N LEU A 87 19.12 45.37 14.50
CA LEU A 87 17.70 44.97 14.59
C LEU A 87 17.42 44.03 15.77
N GLN A 88 18.42 43.76 16.61
CA GLN A 88 18.24 43.00 17.84
C GLN A 88 17.62 43.93 18.88
N THR A 89 16.32 43.81 19.13
CA THR A 89 15.66 44.56 20.20
C THR A 89 16.16 44.03 21.54
N THR A 90 17.02 44.80 22.21
CA THR A 90 17.48 44.51 23.56
C THR A 90 16.29 44.61 24.50
N SER A 91 15.83 43.47 25.02
CA SER A 91 14.83 43.40 26.08
C SER A 91 15.06 42.18 26.96
#